data_AF-A0A353D4N2-F1
#
_entry.id   AF-A0A353D4N2-F1
#
_cell.length_a   1.000
_cell.length_b   1.000
_cell.length_c   1.000
_cell.angle_alpha   90.00
_cell.angle_beta   90.00
_cell.angle_gamma   90.00
#
_symmetry.space_group_name_H-M   'P 1'
#
loop_
_entity.id
_entity.type
_entity.pdbx_description
1 polymer ?
#
loop_
_entity_poly.entity_id
_entity_poly.type
_entity_poly.pdbx_seq_one_letter_code
_entity_poly.pdbx_strand_id
1 'polypeptide(L)'
;MSARLGRLLGIVLLLFSLLVLNSVYLAAISLLEQVSGEIHQNYYYLLMFLLHLLLGLLITLPVLVFALAHMRRAWRRPNRYAVRAGLGLFFTTLVLLISGLLLTRFDFFEINDPQVRRIGYWLHIISPFVLIWLFVLHRLAGRPIRWKTGLRWSLAATGLAAVMVLVQATLPGDSTVGKTVQFKPSLAIVQGSDVIPPEHLMTD
;
A
#
# COMPACT_ATOMS: atom_id res chain seq x y z
N MET A 1 -28.84 3.59 -7.41
CA MET A 1 -27.62 4.38 -7.06
C MET A 1 -27.66 5.63 -7.91
N SER A 2 -27.43 6.82 -7.36
CA SER A 2 -27.39 8.04 -8.17
C SER A 2 -26.16 8.04 -9.08
N ALA A 3 -26.24 8.67 -10.26
CA ALA A 3 -25.15 8.69 -11.24
C ALA A 3 -23.82 9.23 -10.68
N ARG A 4 -23.89 10.23 -9.78
CA ARG A 4 -22.71 10.78 -9.08
C ARG A 4 -22.00 9.74 -8.19
N LEU A 5 -22.76 8.97 -7.40
CA LEU A 5 -22.19 7.93 -6.53
C LEU A 5 -21.64 6.76 -7.35
N GLY A 6 -22.24 6.48 -8.51
CA GLY A 6 -21.72 5.52 -9.49
C GLY A 6 -20.36 5.89 -10.08
N ARG A 7 -20.18 7.16 -10.46
CA ARG A 7 -18.88 7.67 -10.93
C ARG A 7 -17.83 7.63 -9.83
N LEU A 8 -18.19 8.05 -8.61
CA LEU A 8 -17.27 8.00 -7.47
C LEU A 8 -16.83 6.57 -7.16
N LEU A 9 -17.75 5.59 -7.21
CA LEU A 9 -17.37 4.17 -7.08
C LEU A 9 -16.37 3.75 -8.16
N GLY A 10 -16.59 4.16 -9.42
CA GLY A 10 -15.67 3.85 -10.51
C GLY A 10 -14.26 4.39 -10.26
N ILE A 11 -14.14 5.62 -9.76
CA ILE A 11 -12.85 6.23 -9.39
C ILE A 11 -12.20 5.46 -8.23
N VAL A 12 -12.97 5.15 -7.18
CA VAL A 12 -12.47 4.39 -6.03
C VAL A 12 -11.98 3.01 -6.47
N LEU A 13 -12.73 2.29 -7.31
CA LEU A 13 -12.32 0.99 -7.82
C LEU A 13 -11.07 1.07 -8.69
N LEU A 14 -10.97 2.09 -9.55
CA LEU A 14 -9.76 2.32 -10.35
C LEU A 14 -8.54 2.52 -9.46
N LEU A 15 -8.59 3.49 -8.54
CA LEU A 15 -7.49 3.79 -7.63
C LEU A 15 -7.13 2.57 -6.77
N PHE A 16 -8.13 1.83 -6.29
CA PHE A 16 -7.90 0.62 -5.51
C PHE A 16 -7.20 -0.46 -6.33
N SER A 17 -7.60 -0.66 -7.59
CA SER A 17 -6.91 -1.57 -8.50
C SER A 17 -5.45 -1.15 -8.68
N LEU A 18 -5.17 0.13 -8.97
CA LEU A 18 -3.79 0.63 -9.09
C LEU A 18 -2.96 0.34 -7.83
N LEU A 19 -3.57 0.56 -6.65
CA LEU A 19 -2.95 0.29 -5.35
C LEU A 19 -2.59 -1.19 -5.20
N VAL A 20 -3.53 -2.09 -5.50
CA VAL A 20 -3.32 -3.53 -5.39
C VAL A 20 -2.20 -4.00 -6.31
N LEU A 21 -2.18 -3.53 -7.57
CA LEU A 21 -1.09 -3.87 -8.50
C LEU A 21 0.27 -3.45 -7.98
N ASN A 22 0.36 -2.20 -7.52
CA ASN A 22 1.59 -1.65 -7.00
C ASN A 22 2.03 -2.35 -5.70
N SER A 23 1.11 -2.71 -4.81
CA SER A 23 1.39 -3.54 -3.62
C SER A 23 1.91 -4.93 -4.00
N VAL A 24 1.30 -5.59 -4.99
CA VAL A 24 1.74 -6.90 -5.47
C VAL A 24 3.16 -6.81 -6.04
N TYR A 25 3.47 -5.75 -6.79
CA TYR A 25 4.82 -5.48 -7.28
C TYR A 25 5.83 -5.36 -6.12
N LEU A 26 5.56 -4.50 -5.14
CA LEU A 26 6.44 -4.29 -3.99
C LEU A 26 6.64 -5.58 -3.19
N ALA A 27 5.56 -6.33 -2.95
CA ALA A 27 5.62 -7.61 -2.25
C ALA A 27 6.44 -8.65 -3.05
N ALA A 28 6.26 -8.72 -4.37
CA ALA A 28 6.99 -9.66 -5.22
C ALA A 28 8.50 -9.39 -5.22
N ILE A 29 8.92 -8.12 -5.32
CA ILE A 29 10.35 -7.76 -5.27
C ILE A 29 10.93 -8.04 -3.87
N SER A 30 10.22 -7.70 -2.80
CA SER A 30 10.66 -7.99 -1.44
C SER A 30 10.79 -9.50 -1.17
N LEU A 31 9.88 -10.31 -1.70
CA LEU A 31 9.96 -11.77 -1.61
C LEU A 31 11.10 -12.33 -2.46
N LEU A 32 11.30 -11.79 -3.66
CA LEU A 32 12.39 -12.21 -4.54
C LEU A 32 13.74 -11.99 -3.85
N GLU A 33 13.95 -10.83 -3.24
CA GLU A 33 15.18 -10.49 -2.48
C GLU A 33 15.37 -11.42 -1.27
N GLN A 34 14.30 -11.74 -0.54
CA GLN A 34 14.38 -12.70 0.57
C GLN A 34 14.77 -14.11 0.11
N VAL A 35 14.34 -14.53 -1.08
CA VAL A 35 14.59 -15.87 -1.61
C VAL A 35 15.93 -15.95 -2.35
N SER A 36 16.30 -14.92 -3.11
CA SER A 36 17.55 -14.87 -3.87
C SER A 36 18.76 -14.53 -2.97
N GLY A 37 18.54 -13.77 -1.90
CA GLY A 37 19.61 -13.16 -1.11
C GLY A 37 20.32 -12.01 -1.83
N GLU A 38 19.85 -11.62 -3.02
CA GLU A 38 20.37 -10.51 -3.80
C GLU A 38 19.52 -9.26 -3.60
N ILE A 39 20.17 -8.11 -3.54
CA ILE A 39 19.48 -6.82 -3.35
C ILE A 39 18.77 -6.46 -4.66
N HIS A 40 17.43 -6.45 -4.63
CA HIS A 40 16.58 -6.09 -5.76
C HIS A 40 15.80 -4.79 -5.52
N GLN A 41 15.77 -4.28 -4.30
CA GLN A 41 15.21 -2.98 -3.94
C GLN A 41 16.06 -1.81 -4.46
N ASN A 42 15.88 -1.47 -5.74
CA ASN A 42 16.62 -0.41 -6.43
C ASN A 42 15.86 0.94 -6.45
N TYR A 43 16.38 1.93 -7.19
CA TYR A 43 15.73 3.23 -7.39
C TYR A 43 14.27 3.11 -7.89
N TYR A 44 13.99 2.16 -8.78
CA TYR A 44 12.64 1.92 -9.27
C TYR A 44 11.72 1.36 -8.19
N TYR A 45 12.22 0.48 -7.31
CA TYR A 45 11.48 0.05 -6.12
C TYR A 45 11.09 1.24 -5.24
N LEU A 46 12.02 2.20 -5.01
CA LEU A 46 11.72 3.40 -4.25
C LEU A 46 10.66 4.28 -4.93
N LEU A 47 10.73 4.44 -6.26
CA LEU A 47 9.67 5.14 -7.02
C LEU A 47 8.32 4.44 -6.91
N MET A 48 8.29 3.12 -6.96
CA MET A 48 7.06 2.34 -6.79
C MET A 48 6.52 2.44 -5.36
N PHE A 49 7.39 2.51 -4.35
CA PHE A 49 7.01 2.78 -2.97
C PHE A 49 6.44 4.20 -2.81
N LEU A 50 7.05 5.20 -3.42
CA LEU A 50 6.52 6.57 -3.45
C LEU A 50 5.16 6.62 -4.15
N LEU A 51 5.01 5.91 -5.27
CA LEU A 51 3.75 5.79 -5.98
C LEU A 51 2.68 5.14 -5.09
N HIS A 52 3.03 4.09 -4.34
CA HIS A 52 2.14 3.46 -3.36
C HIS A 52 1.58 4.48 -2.37
N LEU A 53 2.50 5.26 -1.78
CA LEU A 53 2.19 6.28 -0.79
C LEU A 53 1.26 7.35 -1.37
N LEU A 54 1.61 7.90 -2.54
CA LEU A 54 0.82 8.94 -3.20
C LEU A 54 -0.58 8.44 -3.57
N LEU A 55 -0.69 7.24 -4.14
CA LEU A 55 -1.99 6.66 -4.48
C LEU A 55 -2.82 6.33 -3.22
N GLY A 56 -2.18 5.90 -2.13
CA GLY A 56 -2.82 5.62 -0.85
C GLY A 56 -3.41 6.89 -0.21
N LEU A 57 -2.66 7.99 -0.23
CA LEU A 57 -3.15 9.30 0.20
C LEU A 57 -4.27 9.79 -0.71
N LEU A 58 -4.11 9.66 -2.03
CA LEU A 58 -5.10 10.10 -3.02
C LEU A 58 -6.43 9.36 -2.90
N ILE A 59 -6.43 8.05 -2.66
CA ILE A 59 -7.67 7.25 -2.53
C ILE A 59 -8.40 7.50 -1.21
N THR A 60 -7.70 7.96 -0.16
CA THR A 60 -8.24 8.17 1.19
C THR A 60 -9.49 9.06 1.18
N LEU A 61 -9.42 10.24 0.56
CA LEU A 61 -10.57 11.15 0.50
C LEU A 61 -11.77 10.59 -0.28
N PRO A 62 -11.64 10.16 -1.56
CA PRO A 62 -12.78 9.67 -2.33
C PRO A 62 -13.40 8.41 -1.73
N VAL A 63 -12.61 7.51 -1.12
CA VAL A 63 -13.15 6.31 -0.48
C VAL A 63 -13.96 6.66 0.78
N LEU A 64 -13.49 7.60 1.61
CA LEU A 64 -14.22 8.04 2.80
C LEU A 64 -15.53 8.75 2.43
N VAL A 65 -15.48 9.66 1.46
CA VAL A 65 -16.68 10.34 0.95
C VAL A 65 -17.67 9.33 0.39
N PHE A 66 -17.20 8.37 -0.40
CA PHE A 66 -18.04 7.30 -0.94
C PHE A 66 -18.66 6.46 0.18
N ALA A 67 -17.86 5.99 1.12
CA ALA A 67 -18.28 5.07 2.16
C ALA A 67 -19.33 5.71 3.09
N LEU A 68 -19.11 6.96 3.50
CA LEU A 68 -20.07 7.73 4.32
C LEU A 68 -21.37 8.01 3.55
N ALA A 69 -21.28 8.49 2.30
CA ALA A 69 -22.46 8.78 1.48
C ALA A 69 -23.26 7.50 1.16
N HIS A 70 -22.57 6.39 0.91
CA HIS A 70 -23.18 5.09 0.70
C HIS A 70 -23.88 4.59 1.98
N MET A 71 -23.19 4.66 3.12
CA MET A 71 -23.72 4.23 4.41
C MET A 71 -24.99 4.98 4.82
N ARG A 72 -24.98 6.32 4.72
CA ARG A 72 -26.15 7.17 5.03
C ARG A 72 -27.40 6.75 4.27
N ARG A 73 -27.25 6.28 3.03
CA ARG A 73 -28.37 5.82 2.19
C ARG A 73 -28.72 4.35 2.41
N ALA A 74 -27.75 3.51 2.76
CA ALA A 74 -27.91 2.07 2.91
C ALA A 74 -28.47 1.68 4.29
N TRP A 75 -28.24 2.46 5.34
CA TRP A 75 -28.57 2.08 6.72
C TRP A 75 -30.04 1.75 6.96
N ARG A 76 -30.97 2.39 6.23
CA ARG A 76 -32.42 2.17 6.37
C ARG A 76 -32.98 1.05 5.49
N ARG A 77 -32.12 0.28 4.80
CA ARG A 77 -32.58 -0.81 3.93
C ARG A 77 -33.01 -2.03 4.75
N PRO A 78 -34.07 -2.75 4.32
CA PRO A 78 -34.63 -3.87 5.09
C PRO A 78 -33.71 -5.10 5.14
N ASN A 79 -32.80 -5.26 4.16
CA ASN A 79 -31.86 -6.38 4.12
C ASN A 79 -30.70 -6.16 5.10
N ARG A 80 -30.86 -6.69 6.32
CA ARG A 80 -29.88 -6.54 7.41
C ARG A 80 -28.54 -7.24 7.12
N TYR A 81 -28.53 -8.33 6.35
CA TYR A 81 -27.29 -9.01 5.99
C TYR A 81 -26.40 -8.14 5.10
N ALA A 82 -26.97 -7.52 4.07
CA ALA A 82 -26.23 -6.60 3.20
C ALA A 82 -25.73 -5.36 3.96
N VAL A 83 -26.52 -4.83 4.90
CA VAL A 83 -26.13 -3.69 5.75
C VAL A 83 -24.99 -4.07 6.71
N ARG A 84 -25.04 -5.24 7.36
CA ARG A 84 -23.96 -5.72 8.25
C ARG A 84 -22.66 -5.95 7.48
N ALA A 85 -22.73 -6.56 6.30
CA ALA A 85 -21.56 -6.71 5.43
C ALA A 85 -21.01 -5.35 4.96
N GLY A 86 -21.88 -4.38 4.69
CA GLY A 86 -21.50 -3.00 4.35
C GLY A 86 -20.83 -2.26 5.51
N LEU A 87 -21.27 -2.49 6.74
CA LEU A 87 -20.61 -2.00 7.94
C LEU A 87 -19.24 -2.62 8.14
N GLY A 88 -19.13 -3.95 7.95
CA GLY A 88 -17.85 -4.64 7.95
C GLY A 88 -16.87 -4.01 6.97
N LEU A 89 -17.30 -3.81 5.72
CA LEU A 89 -16.50 -3.10 4.71
C LEU A 89 -16.05 -1.72 5.17
N PHE A 90 -16.96 -0.92 5.71
CA PHE A 90 -16.64 0.42 6.20
C PHE A 90 -15.55 0.40 7.28
N PHE A 91 -15.70 -0.47 8.29
CA PHE A 91 -14.72 -0.59 9.37
C PHE A 91 -13.38 -1.15 8.89
N THR A 92 -13.38 -2.18 8.04
CA THR A 92 -12.14 -2.72 7.48
C THR A 92 -11.45 -1.70 6.59
N THR A 93 -12.18 -0.88 5.81
CA THR A 93 -11.58 0.24 5.06
C THR A 93 -10.95 1.24 6.01
N LEU A 94 -11.60 1.58 7.11
CA LEU A 94 -11.03 2.50 8.09
C LEU A 94 -9.75 1.94 8.72
N VAL A 95 -9.73 0.66 9.09
CA VAL A 95 -8.53 -0.03 9.59
C VAL A 95 -7.41 -0.02 8.55
N LEU A 96 -7.71 -0.30 7.28
CA LEU A 96 -6.71 -0.25 6.20
C LEU A 96 -6.09 1.15 6.05
N LEU A 97 -6.92 2.19 6.05
CA LEU A 97 -6.45 3.57 5.89
C LEU A 97 -5.66 4.05 7.11
N ILE A 98 -6.16 3.80 8.32
CA ILE A 98 -5.47 4.19 9.57
C ILE A 98 -4.14 3.45 9.68
N SER A 99 -4.11 2.13 9.43
CA SER A 99 -2.86 1.37 9.45
C SER A 99 -1.87 1.83 8.37
N GLY A 100 -2.35 2.20 7.17
CA GLY A 100 -1.52 2.79 6.13
C GLY A 100 -0.89 4.10 6.57
N LEU A 101 -1.70 5.04 7.08
CA LEU A 101 -1.24 6.32 7.62
C LEU A 101 -0.30 6.15 8.82
N LEU A 102 -0.55 5.17 9.69
CA LEU A 102 0.32 4.86 10.82
C LEU A 102 1.72 4.40 10.39
N LEU A 103 1.83 3.72 9.24
CA LEU A 103 3.10 3.28 8.69
C LEU A 103 3.87 4.39 7.99
N THR A 104 3.20 5.50 7.65
CA THR A 104 3.87 6.68 7.10
C THR A 104 4.59 7.43 8.21
N ARG A 105 5.86 7.77 7.97
CA ARG A 105 6.62 8.66 8.86
C ARG A 105 6.28 10.10 8.49
N PHE A 106 5.41 10.71 9.28
CA PHE A 106 5.19 12.14 9.28
C PHE A 106 5.83 12.73 10.54
N ASP A 107 6.64 13.78 10.42
CA ASP A 107 7.31 14.45 11.56
C ASP A 107 6.33 14.88 12.67
N PHE A 108 5.06 15.08 12.32
CA PHE A 108 4.01 15.54 13.23
C PHE A 108 3.25 14.38 13.94
N PHE A 109 3.47 13.12 13.57
CA PHE A 109 2.88 11.92 14.20
C PHE A 109 3.89 10.75 14.26
N GLU A 110 5.10 10.99 14.76
CA GLU A 110 6.10 9.91 14.87
C GLU A 110 5.81 9.01 16.08
N ILE A 111 5.06 7.93 15.87
CA ILE A 111 4.91 6.86 16.85
C ILE A 111 6.11 5.92 16.70
N ASN A 112 7.11 6.12 17.56
CA ASN A 112 8.35 5.34 17.57
C ASN A 112 8.22 3.98 18.28
N ASP A 113 7.02 3.59 18.72
CA ASP A 113 6.79 2.28 19.37
C ASP A 113 6.86 1.13 18.34
N PRO A 114 7.84 0.20 18.46
CA PRO A 114 7.98 -0.95 17.57
C PRO A 114 6.77 -1.88 17.56
N GLN A 115 6.05 -2.03 18.68
CA GLN A 115 4.89 -2.90 18.79
C GLN A 115 3.72 -2.35 17.97
N VAL A 116 3.45 -1.06 18.09
CA VAL A 116 2.38 -0.38 17.36
C VAL A 116 2.61 -0.47 15.85
N ARG A 117 3.86 -0.25 15.40
CA ARG A 117 4.24 -0.38 13.99
C ARG A 117 4.08 -1.81 13.47
N ARG A 118 4.46 -2.82 14.26
CA ARG A 118 4.30 -4.23 13.89
C ARG A 118 2.82 -4.59 13.73
N ILE A 119 1.97 -4.16 14.66
CA ILE A 119 0.52 -4.39 14.57
C ILE A 119 -0.05 -3.68 13.33
N GLY A 120 0.31 -2.41 13.12
CA GLY A 120 -0.10 -1.63 11.95
C GLY A 120 0.27 -2.32 10.64
N TYR A 121 1.51 -2.84 10.53
CA TYR A 121 1.99 -3.59 9.38
C TYR A 121 1.12 -4.82 9.07
N TRP A 122 0.87 -5.67 10.06
CA TRP A 122 0.04 -6.87 9.86
C TRP A 122 -1.41 -6.52 9.52
N LEU A 123 -1.99 -5.51 10.19
CA LEU A 123 -3.31 -5.01 9.85
C LEU A 123 -3.37 -4.51 8.41
N HIS A 124 -2.37 -3.75 7.97
CA HIS A 124 -2.32 -3.22 6.61
C HIS A 124 -2.22 -4.33 5.56
N ILE A 125 -1.48 -5.40 5.84
CA ILE A 125 -1.34 -6.55 4.94
C ILE A 125 -2.63 -7.40 4.88
N ILE A 126 -3.27 -7.67 6.02
CA ILE A 126 -4.43 -8.57 6.09
C ILE A 126 -5.71 -7.89 5.60
N SER A 127 -5.88 -6.60 5.91
CA SER A 127 -7.09 -5.82 5.59
C SER A 127 -7.53 -5.86 4.11
N PRO A 128 -6.66 -5.75 3.08
CA PRO A 128 -7.11 -5.81 1.68
C PRO A 128 -7.75 -7.16 1.32
N PHE A 129 -7.26 -8.28 1.87
CA PHE A 129 -7.86 -9.60 1.65
C PHE A 129 -9.26 -9.67 2.28
N VAL A 130 -9.40 -9.16 3.50
CA VAL A 130 -10.70 -9.08 4.20
C VAL A 130 -11.66 -8.17 3.44
N LEU A 131 -11.18 -7.04 2.89
CA LEU A 131 -12.00 -6.14 2.06
C LEU A 131 -12.52 -6.81 0.80
N ILE A 132 -11.67 -7.53 0.07
CA ILE A 132 -12.09 -8.25 -1.14
C ILE A 132 -13.18 -9.28 -0.79
N TRP A 133 -12.96 -10.06 0.27
CA TRP A 133 -13.92 -11.05 0.73
C TRP A 133 -15.26 -10.43 1.15
N LEU A 134 -15.23 -9.40 2.01
CA LEU A 134 -16.43 -8.69 2.45
C LEU A 134 -17.14 -7.97 1.30
N PHE A 135 -16.40 -7.51 0.29
CA PHE A 135 -16.98 -6.89 -0.90
C PHE A 135 -17.81 -7.89 -1.70
N VAL A 136 -17.26 -9.09 -1.88
CA VAL A 136 -17.97 -10.21 -2.51
C VAL A 136 -19.22 -10.54 -1.71
N LEU A 137 -19.12 -10.76 -0.39
CA LEU A 137 -20.29 -11.05 0.47
C LEU A 137 -21.35 -9.95 0.44
N HIS A 138 -20.94 -8.69 0.56
CA HIS A 138 -21.85 -7.54 0.49
C HIS A 138 -22.60 -7.50 -0.84
N ARG A 139 -21.92 -7.87 -1.93
CA ARG A 139 -22.51 -7.85 -3.27
C ARG A 139 -23.39 -9.06 -3.56
N LEU A 140 -23.05 -10.25 -3.05
CA LEU A 140 -23.94 -11.43 -3.10
C LEU A 140 -25.21 -11.22 -2.29
N ALA A 141 -25.12 -10.65 -1.08
CA ALA A 141 -26.28 -10.36 -0.25
C ALA A 141 -27.16 -9.22 -0.81
N GLY A 142 -26.63 -8.40 -1.73
CA GLY A 142 -27.29 -7.23 -2.29
C GLY A 142 -27.80 -7.45 -3.71
N ARG A 143 -27.24 -6.69 -4.67
CA ARG A 143 -27.56 -6.81 -6.10
C ARG A 143 -26.51 -7.69 -6.78
N PRO A 144 -26.89 -8.58 -7.72
CA PRO A 144 -25.94 -9.51 -8.33
C PRO A 144 -24.73 -8.81 -8.95
N ILE A 145 -23.58 -9.49 -8.89
CA ILE A 145 -22.32 -9.07 -9.52
C ILE A 145 -22.52 -9.17 -11.04
N ARG A 146 -22.32 -8.06 -11.74
CA ARG A 146 -22.23 -8.08 -13.20
C ARG A 146 -20.82 -8.51 -13.57
N TRP A 147 -20.59 -9.81 -13.72
CA TRP A 147 -19.28 -10.40 -14.03
C TRP A 147 -18.57 -9.75 -15.22
N LYS A 148 -19.33 -9.31 -16.24
CA LYS A 148 -18.79 -8.55 -17.38
C LYS A 148 -18.08 -7.25 -16.97
N THR A 149 -18.54 -6.60 -15.91
CA THR A 149 -17.88 -5.41 -15.35
C THR A 149 -16.62 -5.79 -14.60
N GLY A 150 -16.66 -6.86 -13.80
CA GLY A 150 -15.47 -7.40 -13.11
C GLY A 150 -14.37 -7.81 -14.10
N LEU A 151 -14.74 -8.47 -15.20
CA LEU A 151 -13.79 -8.86 -16.25
C LEU A 151 -13.13 -7.66 -16.92
N ARG A 152 -13.89 -6.59 -17.21
CA ARG A 152 -13.33 -5.34 -17.78
C ARG A 152 -12.31 -4.68 -16.85
N TRP A 153 -12.60 -4.65 -15.55
CA TRP A 153 -11.66 -4.12 -14.55
C TRP A 153 -10.43 -5.02 -14.39
N SER A 154 -10.61 -6.34 -14.44
CA SER A 154 -9.49 -7.31 -14.41
C SER A 154 -8.57 -7.14 -15.62
N LEU A 155 -9.13 -7.00 -16.83
CA LEU A 155 -8.33 -6.74 -18.04
C LEU A 155 -7.60 -5.39 -17.98
N ALA A 156 -8.26 -4.34 -17.48
CA ALA A 156 -7.62 -3.03 -17.29
C ALA A 156 -6.47 -3.11 -16.27
N ALA A 157 -6.67 -3.84 -15.17
CA ALA A 157 -5.65 -4.16 -14.20
C ALA A 157 -4.47 -4.90 -14.86
N THR A 158 -4.71 -6.03 -15.52
CA THR A 158 -3.64 -6.81 -16.19
C THR A 158 -2.88 -6.00 -17.24
N GLY A 159 -3.58 -5.21 -18.06
CA GLY A 159 -2.93 -4.34 -19.04
C GLY A 159 -2.02 -3.31 -18.38
N LEU A 160 -2.44 -2.74 -17.25
CA LEU A 160 -1.62 -1.80 -16.50
C LEU A 160 -0.45 -2.49 -15.79
N ALA A 161 -0.60 -3.71 -15.29
CA ALA A 161 0.51 -4.53 -14.79
C ALA A 161 1.58 -4.73 -15.86
N ALA A 162 1.16 -5.06 -17.08
CA ALA A 162 2.07 -5.23 -18.20
C ALA A 162 2.83 -3.94 -18.52
N VAL A 163 2.17 -2.77 -18.43
CA VAL A 163 2.85 -1.46 -18.59
C VAL A 163 3.87 -1.24 -17.48
N MET A 164 3.54 -1.53 -16.22
CA MET A 164 4.49 -1.39 -15.10
C MET A 164 5.73 -2.27 -15.26
N VAL A 165 5.55 -3.51 -15.73
CA VAL A 165 6.65 -4.43 -16.03
C VAL A 165 7.47 -3.95 -17.23
N LEU A 166 6.81 -3.46 -18.27
CA LEU A 166 7.48 -2.93 -19.45
C LEU A 166 8.33 -1.69 -19.10
N VAL A 167 7.79 -0.77 -18.31
CA VAL A 167 8.52 0.42 -17.82
C VAL A 167 9.71 0.01 -16.96
N GLN A 168 9.57 -1.00 -16.11
CA GLN A 168 10.70 -1.55 -15.36
C GLN A 168 11.78 -2.10 -16.28
N ALA A 169 11.41 -2.81 -17.34
CA ALA A 169 12.35 -3.41 -18.28
C ALA A 169 13.08 -2.37 -19.16
N THR A 170 12.51 -1.19 -19.37
CA THR A 170 13.11 -0.13 -20.19
C THR A 170 13.92 0.89 -19.39
N LEU A 171 13.71 0.99 -18.07
CA LEU A 171 14.52 1.85 -17.22
C LEU A 171 15.91 1.25 -17.01
N PRO A 172 17.00 2.02 -17.24
CA PRO A 172 18.35 1.56 -16.92
C PRO A 172 18.43 1.21 -15.43
N GLY A 173 18.70 -0.06 -15.13
CA GLY A 173 18.91 -0.50 -13.76
C GLY A 173 20.19 0.14 -13.22
N ASP A 174 20.06 0.91 -12.14
CA ASP A 174 21.22 1.51 -11.48
C ASP A 174 22.10 0.39 -10.92
N SER A 175 23.26 0.16 -11.55
CA SER A 175 24.18 -0.96 -11.27
C SER A 175 25.02 -0.73 -10.00
N THR A 176 24.56 0.16 -9.14
CA THR A 176 25.22 0.62 -7.91
C THR A 176 24.63 -0.02 -6.67
N VAL A 177 23.46 -0.65 -6.77
CA VAL A 177 22.84 -1.45 -5.70
C VAL A 177 23.76 -2.63 -5.37
N GLY A 178 24.29 -2.66 -4.15
CA GLY A 178 25.24 -3.66 -3.69
C GLY A 178 26.73 -3.29 -3.84
N LYS A 179 27.07 -2.11 -4.38
CA LYS A 179 28.43 -1.60 -4.24
C LYS A 179 28.61 -1.14 -2.80
N THR A 180 29.51 -1.79 -2.07
CA THR A 180 30.05 -1.27 -0.82
C THR A 180 30.58 0.13 -1.12
N VAL A 181 29.83 1.16 -0.70
CA VAL A 181 30.39 2.51 -0.65
C VAL A 181 31.48 2.40 0.40
N GLN A 182 32.72 2.31 -0.07
CA GLN A 182 33.88 2.35 0.81
C GLN A 182 33.81 3.72 1.48
N PHE A 183 33.32 3.76 2.72
CA PHE A 183 33.25 4.98 3.50
C PHE A 183 34.68 5.49 3.63
N LYS A 184 35.03 6.48 2.81
CA LYS A 184 36.25 7.23 3.04
C LYS A 184 36.05 7.96 4.36
N PRO A 185 37.03 7.91 5.29
CA PRO A 185 36.91 8.63 6.54
C PRO A 185 36.53 10.08 6.23
N SER A 186 35.56 10.62 6.99
CA SER A 186 35.21 12.02 6.89
C SER A 186 36.49 12.85 7.02
N LEU A 187 36.63 13.93 6.24
CA LEU A 187 37.74 14.90 6.32
C LEU A 187 37.87 15.59 7.69
N ALA A 188 37.08 15.19 8.69
CA ALA A 188 37.26 15.53 10.09
C ALA A 188 38.54 14.87 10.60
N ILE A 189 39.66 15.57 10.43
CA ILE A 189 40.94 15.23 11.08
C ILE A 189 40.81 15.63 12.54
N VAL A 190 40.71 14.65 13.44
CA VAL A 190 40.99 14.87 14.86
C VAL A 190 42.51 14.97 14.98
N GLN A 191 43.03 16.08 15.52
CA GLN A 191 44.47 16.22 15.78
C GLN A 191 44.88 15.17 16.82
N GLY A 192 45.47 14.07 16.35
CA GLY A 192 45.96 12.98 17.17
C GLY A 192 45.29 11.65 16.83
N SER A 193 46.01 10.83 16.07
CA SER A 193 45.72 9.43 15.67
C SER A 193 44.55 9.19 14.70
N ASP A 194 44.88 8.54 13.56
CA ASP A 194 43.98 8.13 12.46
C ASP A 194 43.03 6.97 12.82
N VAL A 195 43.08 6.45 14.04
CA VAL A 195 42.37 5.25 14.46
C VAL A 195 41.73 5.50 15.82
N ILE A 196 40.40 5.50 15.88
CA ILE A 196 39.66 5.44 17.14
C ILE A 196 39.86 4.03 17.71
N PRO A 197 40.50 3.87 18.89
CA PRO A 197 40.72 2.58 19.48
C PRO A 197 39.38 1.86 19.73
N PRO A 198 39.28 0.54 19.48
CA PRO A 198 38.05 -0.21 19.59
C PRO A 198 37.42 -0.17 20.99
N GLU A 199 38.22 0.06 22.05
CA GLU A 199 37.69 0.29 23.41
C GLU A 199 36.79 1.52 23.56
N HIS A 200 36.82 2.47 22.62
CA HIS A 200 35.97 3.67 22.63
C HIS A 200 34.71 3.55 21.75
N LEU A 201 34.56 2.44 21.00
CA LEU A 201 33.41 2.21 20.11
C LEU A 201 32.30 1.36 20.76
N MET A 202 32.51 0.87 21.98
CA MET A 202 31.58 -0.02 22.69
C MET A 202 31.26 0.42 24.12
N THR A 203 31.08 1.73 24.35
CA THR A 203 30.38 2.20 25.55
C THR A 203 28.91 2.43 25.23
N ASP A 204 28.16 1.33 25.21
CA ASP A 204 26.72 1.29 25.50
C ASP A 204 26.50 0.27 26.62
#